data_AF-A0A0F0I7S4-F1
#
_entry.id   AF-A0A0F0I7S4-F1
#
_cell.length_a   1.000
_cell.length_b   1.000
_cell.length_c   1.000
_cell.angle_alpha   90.00
_cell.angle_beta   90.00
_cell.angle_gamma   90.00
#
_symmetry.space_group_name_H-M   'P 1'
#
loop_
_entity.id
_entity.type
_entity.pdbx_description
1 polymer ?
#
loop_
_entity_poly.entity_id
_entity_poly.type
_entity_poly.pdbx_seq_one_letter_code
_entity_poly.pdbx_strand_id
1 'polypeptide(L)'
;MTDIALAYSTEDSKSSSIRPKVDGVLLHLSAIVRRKKDQVYTDSPPPSRHIRAAPYWHFKTTIIGSDDLGLKASVDYVLWYGARGEWDTNLVVVQSSSLLDDECWAALSSMSIVYAARKARKYKGGIYGVCTDSHTWTSATGAVYPSVV
;
A
#
# COMPACT_ATOMS: atom_id res chain seq x y z
N MET A 1 9.60 19.59 -21.37
CA MET A 1 8.89 20.13 -20.20
C MET A 1 8.34 18.93 -19.44
N THR A 2 8.83 18.64 -18.24
CA THR A 2 8.64 17.34 -17.57
C THR A 2 7.25 17.19 -16.96
N ASP A 3 6.53 16.18 -17.43
CA ASP A 3 5.20 15.68 -17.04
C ASP A 3 5.00 15.48 -15.51
N ILE A 4 6.12 15.34 -14.78
CA ILE A 4 6.13 15.19 -13.31
C ILE A 4 5.54 16.41 -12.61
N ALA A 5 5.71 17.63 -13.14
CA ALA A 5 5.14 18.83 -12.53
C ALA A 5 3.60 18.81 -12.53
N LEU A 6 2.99 18.13 -13.51
CA LEU A 6 1.55 17.94 -13.59
C LEU A 6 1.04 17.00 -12.49
N ALA A 7 1.84 15.99 -12.12
CA ALA A 7 1.53 15.07 -11.03
C ALA A 7 1.47 15.75 -9.64
N TYR A 8 2.18 16.87 -9.48
CA TYR A 8 2.23 17.64 -8.23
C TYR A 8 1.49 18.98 -8.30
N SER A 9 0.88 19.31 -9.45
CA SER A 9 0.11 20.55 -9.59
C SER A 9 -1.22 20.44 -8.83
N THR A 10 -1.45 21.39 -7.93
CA THR A 10 -2.68 21.54 -7.14
C THR A 10 -3.83 22.16 -7.92
N GLU A 11 -3.59 22.63 -9.16
CA GLU A 11 -4.57 23.42 -9.92
C GLU A 11 -5.58 22.56 -10.72
N ASP A 12 -5.24 21.32 -11.06
CA ASP A 12 -6.11 20.46 -11.87
C ASP A 12 -6.86 19.47 -10.98
N SER A 13 -8.06 19.87 -10.52
CA SER A 13 -8.99 19.05 -9.73
C SER A 13 -9.80 18.07 -10.59
N LYS A 14 -9.35 17.78 -11.82
CA LYS A 14 -10.03 16.83 -12.70
C LYS A 14 -9.87 15.42 -12.15
N SER A 15 -10.98 14.70 -11.97
CA SER A 15 -11.00 13.30 -11.54
C SER A 15 -10.13 12.37 -12.41
N SER A 16 -10.00 12.68 -13.71
CA SER A 16 -9.14 11.97 -14.64
C SER A 16 -7.64 12.08 -14.33
N SER A 17 -7.23 13.11 -13.58
CA SER A 17 -5.83 13.33 -13.20
C SER A 17 -5.42 12.62 -11.91
N ILE A 18 -6.38 12.17 -11.09
CA ILE A 18 -6.10 11.57 -9.77
C ILE A 18 -5.15 10.38 -9.90
N ARG A 19 -5.42 9.49 -10.87
CA ARG A 19 -4.65 8.26 -11.05
C ARG A 19 -3.20 8.53 -11.51
N PRO A 20 -2.94 9.31 -12.57
CA PRO A 20 -1.59 9.74 -12.93
C PRO A 20 -0.83 10.42 -11.78
N LYS A 21 -1.50 11.25 -10.97
CA LYS A 21 -0.89 11.92 -9.82
C LYS A 21 -0.45 10.91 -8.76
N VAL A 22 -1.34 9.99 -8.37
CA VAL A 22 -1.03 8.92 -7.40
C VAL A 22 0.08 8.01 -7.94
N ASP A 23 0.01 7.58 -9.20
CA ASP A 23 1.07 6.79 -9.87
C ASP A 23 2.44 7.48 -9.74
N GLY A 24 2.49 8.78 -10.05
CA GLY A 24 3.71 9.59 -9.95
C GLY A 24 4.30 9.62 -8.53
N VAL A 25 3.46 9.85 -7.52
CA VAL A 25 3.88 9.85 -6.11
C VAL A 25 4.43 8.48 -5.69
N LEU A 26 3.72 7.39 -6.00
CA LEU A 26 4.12 6.04 -5.59
C LEU A 26 5.42 5.59 -6.27
N LEU A 27 5.58 5.89 -7.56
CA LEU A 27 6.81 5.62 -8.29
C LEU A 27 7.99 6.45 -7.76
N HIS A 28 7.76 7.73 -7.45
CA HIS A 28 8.79 8.60 -6.88
C HIS A 28 9.24 8.12 -5.49
N LEU A 29 8.30 7.76 -4.61
CA LEU A 29 8.59 7.18 -3.30
C LEU A 29 9.38 5.88 -3.42
N SER A 30 9.05 5.02 -4.38
CA SER A 30 9.78 3.78 -4.64
C SER A 30 11.23 4.04 -5.04
N ALA A 31 11.45 5.04 -5.90
CA ALA A 31 12.79 5.44 -6.31
C ALA A 31 13.63 5.96 -5.12
N ILE A 32 13.02 6.78 -4.25
CA ILE A 32 13.66 7.27 -3.02
C ILE A 32 14.04 6.10 -2.10
N VAL A 33 13.10 5.19 -1.84
CA VAL A 33 13.32 4.04 -0.96
C VAL A 33 14.41 3.11 -1.51
N ARG A 34 14.42 2.85 -2.82
CA ARG A 34 15.47 2.04 -3.46
C ARG A 34 16.85 2.68 -3.31
N ARG A 35 16.96 3.99 -3.61
CA ARG A 35 18.21 4.74 -3.45
C ARG A 35 18.72 4.70 -2.01
N LYS A 36 17.84 4.89 -1.02
CA LYS A 36 18.21 4.83 0.40
C LYS A 36 18.60 3.42 0.83
N LYS A 37 17.88 2.39 0.39
CA LYS A 37 18.25 0.98 0.65
C LYS A 37 19.67 0.71 0.17
N ASP A 38 19.99 1.13 -1.04
CA ASP A 38 21.30 0.88 -1.61
C ASP A 38 22.41 1.64 -0.86
N GLN A 39 22.12 2.83 -0.30
CA GLN A 39 23.05 3.58 0.56
C GLN A 39 23.22 3.01 1.98
N VAL A 40 22.18 2.38 2.55
CA VAL A 40 22.22 1.86 3.93
C VAL A 40 22.90 0.50 4.01
N TYR A 41 22.82 -0.31 2.94
CA TYR A 41 23.37 -1.67 2.91
C TYR A 41 24.69 -1.80 2.12
N THR A 42 25.33 -0.70 1.72
CA THR A 42 26.64 -0.75 1.03
C THR A 42 27.74 -1.37 1.91
N ASP A 43 27.67 -1.22 3.23
CA ASP A 43 28.77 -1.57 4.14
C ASP A 43 28.46 -2.73 5.11
N SER A 44 27.29 -3.35 5.03
CA SER A 44 26.87 -4.42 5.96
C SER A 44 26.45 -5.68 5.21
N PRO A 45 26.92 -6.88 5.62
CA PRO A 45 26.42 -8.12 5.05
C PRO A 45 24.90 -8.21 5.27
N PRO A 46 24.14 -8.64 4.25
CA PRO A 46 22.69 -8.63 4.34
C PRO A 46 22.21 -9.54 5.48
N PRO A 47 21.29 -9.08 6.35
CA PRO A 47 20.78 -9.89 7.45
C PRO A 47 20.14 -11.18 6.93
N SER A 48 20.55 -12.32 7.50
CA SER A 48 20.35 -13.69 6.99
C SER A 48 18.89 -14.15 6.82
N ARG A 49 17.89 -13.33 7.21
CA ARG A 49 16.47 -13.71 7.24
C ARG A 49 15.50 -12.70 6.60
N HIS A 50 15.97 -11.68 5.88
CA HIS A 50 15.08 -10.66 5.34
C HIS A 50 14.70 -10.90 3.88
N ILE A 51 13.46 -10.52 3.57
CA ILE A 51 12.86 -10.38 2.25
C ILE A 51 13.88 -9.76 1.29
N ARG A 52 14.46 -10.58 0.42
CA ARG A 52 15.54 -10.17 -0.50
C ARG A 52 15.06 -9.29 -1.64
N ALA A 53 13.75 -9.27 -1.90
CA ALA A 53 13.17 -8.50 -2.98
C ALA A 53 12.90 -7.05 -2.53
N ALA A 54 13.29 -6.09 -3.37
CA ALA A 54 12.88 -4.70 -3.18
C ALA A 54 11.35 -4.60 -3.17
N PRO A 55 10.76 -3.72 -2.35
CA PRO A 55 9.32 -3.53 -2.37
C PRO A 55 8.89 -3.07 -3.77
N TYR A 56 7.74 -3.56 -4.21
CA TYR A 56 7.17 -3.19 -5.50
C TYR A 56 5.67 -2.92 -5.39
N TRP A 57 5.21 -1.99 -6.21
CA TRP A 57 3.79 -1.65 -6.32
C TRP A 57 3.11 -2.58 -7.31
N HIS A 58 1.94 -3.08 -6.90
CA HIS A 58 0.98 -3.67 -7.82
C HIS A 58 -0.19 -2.70 -7.98
N PHE A 59 -0.48 -2.36 -9.23
CA PHE A 59 -1.56 -1.46 -9.62
C PHE A 59 -2.82 -2.28 -9.92
N LYS A 60 -4.01 -1.76 -9.59
CA LYS A 60 -5.33 -2.36 -9.85
C LYS A 60 -5.34 -3.86 -9.60
N THR A 61 -5.32 -4.24 -8.33
CA THR A 61 -5.25 -5.65 -7.94
C THR A 61 -6.40 -6.04 -7.03
N THR A 62 -6.60 -7.34 -6.90
CA THR A 62 -7.56 -7.91 -5.96
C THR A 62 -6.80 -8.67 -4.91
N ILE A 63 -7.01 -8.28 -3.66
CA ILE A 63 -6.57 -9.03 -2.48
C ILE A 63 -7.64 -10.10 -2.25
N ILE A 64 -7.22 -11.35 -2.25
CA ILE A 64 -8.08 -12.50 -1.96
C ILE A 64 -7.91 -12.84 -0.47
N GLY A 65 -8.90 -13.40 0.20
CA GLY A 65 -8.77 -13.85 1.58
C GLY A 65 -8.08 -15.20 1.67
N SER A 66 -8.06 -15.76 2.88
CA SER A 66 -7.89 -17.21 3.03
C SER A 66 -8.99 -17.94 2.26
N ASP A 67 -8.65 -19.09 1.66
CA ASP A 67 -9.55 -19.87 0.80
C ASP A 67 -10.88 -20.22 1.48
N ASP A 68 -10.89 -20.33 2.82
CA ASP A 68 -12.08 -20.72 3.60
C ASP A 68 -13.22 -19.69 3.59
N LEU A 69 -12.92 -18.40 3.36
CA LEU A 69 -13.91 -17.31 3.49
C LEU A 69 -14.26 -16.65 2.15
N GLY A 70 -13.52 -16.93 1.07
CA GLY A 70 -13.78 -16.38 -0.27
C GLY A 70 -13.80 -14.85 -0.38
N LEU A 71 -13.37 -14.13 0.67
CA LEU A 71 -13.39 -12.67 0.72
C LEU A 71 -12.46 -12.09 -0.34
N LYS A 72 -12.89 -11.02 -1.00
CA LYS A 72 -12.08 -10.31 -2.01
C LYS A 72 -12.24 -8.82 -1.81
N ALA A 73 -11.13 -8.09 -1.90
CA ALA A 73 -11.14 -6.63 -1.96
C ALA A 73 -10.37 -6.15 -3.18
N SER A 74 -11.03 -5.31 -3.97
CA SER A 74 -10.39 -4.58 -5.07
C SER A 74 -9.71 -3.34 -4.51
N VAL A 75 -8.44 -3.16 -4.88
CA VAL A 75 -7.58 -2.10 -4.38
C VAL A 75 -6.80 -1.48 -5.53
N ASP A 76 -6.62 -0.16 -5.48
CA ASP A 76 -5.96 0.56 -6.56
C ASP A 76 -4.45 0.35 -6.54
N TYR A 77 -3.85 0.29 -5.36
CA TYR A 77 -2.42 0.04 -5.20
C TYR A 77 -2.11 -0.80 -3.97
N VAL A 78 -1.12 -1.69 -4.09
CA VAL A 78 -0.61 -2.50 -2.98
C VAL A 78 0.90 -2.53 -3.03
N LEU A 79 1.54 -2.28 -1.87
CA LEU A 79 2.98 -2.42 -1.70
C LEU A 79 3.32 -3.81 -1.15
N TRP A 80 3.91 -4.65 -1.99
CA TRP A 80 4.37 -5.96 -1.60
C TRP A 80 5.83 -5.92 -1.15
N TYR A 81 6.11 -6.63 -0.06
CA TYR A 81 7.46 -6.96 0.39
C TYR A 81 7.66 -8.46 0.14
N GLY A 82 8.44 -8.86 -0.88
CA GLY A 82 8.69 -10.28 -1.14
C GLY A 82 7.86 -10.86 -2.28
N ALA A 83 7.65 -12.18 -2.29
CA ALA A 83 6.96 -12.87 -3.38
C ALA A 83 5.43 -12.72 -3.30
N ARG A 84 4.79 -12.53 -4.46
CA ARG A 84 3.33 -12.42 -4.59
C ARG A 84 2.65 -13.66 -4.01
N GLY A 85 1.65 -13.48 -3.13
CA GLY A 85 0.82 -14.57 -2.58
C GLY A 85 1.11 -14.96 -1.12
N GLU A 86 2.14 -14.40 -0.51
CA GLU A 86 2.46 -14.66 0.90
C GLU A 86 1.71 -13.77 1.89
N TRP A 87 0.82 -12.87 1.42
CA TRP A 87 0.16 -11.82 2.22
C TRP A 87 1.14 -10.84 2.84
N ASP A 88 2.32 -10.76 2.25
CA ASP A 88 3.44 -9.95 2.70
C ASP A 88 3.30 -8.50 2.16
N THR A 89 2.07 -7.97 2.22
CA THR A 89 1.76 -6.57 1.91
C THR A 89 1.67 -5.76 3.19
N ASN A 90 2.43 -4.68 3.25
CA ASN A 90 2.38 -3.79 4.40
C ASN A 90 1.52 -2.56 4.13
N LEU A 91 1.18 -2.25 2.87
CA LEU A 91 0.44 -1.04 2.56
C LEU A 91 -0.56 -1.25 1.42
N VAL A 92 -1.81 -0.88 1.68
CA VAL A 92 -2.90 -0.81 0.72
C VAL A 92 -3.25 0.66 0.49
N VAL A 93 -3.42 1.07 -0.77
CA VAL A 93 -3.88 2.40 -1.13
C VAL A 93 -5.13 2.28 -1.99
N VAL A 94 -6.19 2.98 -1.59
CA VAL A 94 -7.45 3.06 -2.32
C VAL A 94 -7.65 4.49 -2.80
N GLN A 95 -7.98 4.62 -4.08
CA GLN A 95 -8.33 5.88 -4.70
C GLN A 95 -9.79 6.22 -4.37
N SER A 96 -10.06 7.43 -3.90
CA SER A 96 -11.41 7.95 -3.72
C SER A 96 -11.61 9.22 -4.55
N SER A 97 -12.76 9.34 -5.22
CA SER A 97 -13.15 10.57 -5.94
C SER A 97 -13.79 11.62 -5.03
N SER A 98 -14.20 11.23 -3.82
CA SER A 98 -14.83 12.11 -2.83
C SER A 98 -14.42 11.64 -1.45
N LEU A 99 -13.52 12.38 -0.80
CA LEU A 99 -13.20 12.17 0.62
C LEU A 99 -14.29 12.69 1.56
N LEU A 100 -15.39 13.19 1.00
CA LEU A 100 -16.55 13.75 1.72
C LEU A 100 -17.51 12.68 2.25
N ASP A 101 -17.43 11.43 1.80
CA ASP A 101 -18.22 10.32 2.35
C ASP A 101 -17.36 9.47 3.30
N ASP A 102 -17.16 10.06 4.46
CA ASP A 102 -16.90 9.58 5.82
C ASP A 102 -16.11 8.32 6.17
N GLU A 103 -15.66 7.42 5.28
CA GLU A 103 -14.74 6.41 5.80
C GLU A 103 -13.89 5.72 4.74
N CYS A 104 -12.62 5.58 5.09
CA CYS A 104 -11.65 4.67 4.51
C CYS A 104 -12.04 3.19 4.61
N TRP A 105 -13.33 2.84 4.65
CA TRP A 105 -13.83 1.47 4.77
C TRP A 105 -13.29 0.55 3.69
N ALA A 106 -13.11 1.03 2.46
CA ALA A 106 -12.51 0.23 1.40
C ALA A 106 -11.06 -0.18 1.74
N ALA A 107 -10.26 0.76 2.27
CA ALA A 107 -8.92 0.45 2.74
C ALA A 107 -8.96 -0.44 3.99
N LEU A 108 -9.86 -0.17 4.95
CA LEU A 108 -9.98 -0.95 6.19
C LEU A 108 -10.46 -2.39 5.96
N SER A 109 -11.43 -2.58 5.07
CA SER A 109 -11.91 -3.90 4.63
C SER A 109 -10.78 -4.68 3.99
N SER A 110 -10.02 -4.03 3.09
CA SER A 110 -8.84 -4.63 2.47
C SER A 110 -7.77 -5.03 3.49
N MET A 111 -7.49 -4.15 4.47
CA MET A 111 -6.57 -4.44 5.57
C MET A 111 -7.04 -5.61 6.42
N SER A 112 -8.36 -5.71 6.66
CA SER A 112 -8.96 -6.79 7.46
C SER A 112 -8.82 -8.15 6.80
N ILE A 113 -8.95 -8.22 5.47
CA ILE A 113 -8.70 -9.44 4.69
C ILE A 113 -7.24 -9.89 4.83
N VAL A 114 -6.29 -8.95 4.66
CA VAL A 114 -4.86 -9.22 4.83
C VAL A 114 -4.56 -9.66 6.27
N TYR A 115 -5.17 -9.01 7.25
CA TYR A 115 -5.00 -9.33 8.67
C TYR A 115 -5.48 -10.75 9.00
N ALA A 116 -6.69 -11.12 8.55
CA ALA A 116 -7.23 -12.45 8.74
C ALA A 116 -6.31 -13.52 8.14
N ALA A 117 -5.83 -13.31 6.92
CA ALA A 117 -4.91 -14.22 6.25
C ALA A 117 -3.55 -14.34 6.98
N ARG A 118 -3.00 -13.21 7.46
CA ARG A 118 -1.76 -13.19 8.27
C ARG A 118 -1.92 -13.89 9.61
N LYS A 119 -3.07 -13.70 10.28
CA LYS A 119 -3.39 -14.36 11.55
C LYS A 119 -3.39 -15.88 11.40
N ALA A 120 -3.99 -16.40 10.34
CA ALA A 120 -3.97 -17.84 10.03
C ALA A 120 -2.55 -18.40 9.86
N ARG A 121 -1.62 -17.59 9.33
CA ARG A 121 -0.21 -17.94 9.09
C ARG A 121 0.74 -17.54 10.24
N LYS A 122 0.22 -17.05 11.37
CA LYS A 122 1.00 -16.57 12.53
C LYS A 122 2.01 -15.46 12.19
N TYR A 123 1.75 -14.67 11.15
CA TYR A 123 2.58 -13.54 10.76
C TYR A 123 2.20 -12.29 11.57
N LYS A 124 3.20 -11.55 12.09
CA LYS A 124 3.00 -10.41 13.02
C LYS A 124 3.37 -9.04 12.47
N GLY A 125 3.57 -8.89 11.16
CA GLY A 125 3.90 -7.58 10.58
C GLY A 125 2.70 -6.64 10.52
N GLY A 126 2.98 -5.33 10.64
CA GLY A 126 1.99 -4.27 10.53
C GLY A 126 1.35 -4.22 9.13
N ILE A 127 0.09 -3.79 9.09
CA ILE A 127 -0.66 -3.54 7.87
C ILE A 127 -1.13 -2.10 7.95
N TYR A 128 -0.89 -1.33 6.90
CA TYR A 128 -1.27 0.07 6.79
C TYR A 128 -2.24 0.22 5.61
N GLY A 129 -3.17 1.16 5.73
CA GLY A 129 -4.10 1.52 4.68
C GLY A 129 -4.12 3.02 4.48
N VAL A 130 -4.26 3.46 3.24
CA VAL A 130 -4.38 4.88 2.89
C VAL A 130 -5.49 5.05 1.87
N CYS A 131 -6.29 6.11 2.02
CA CYS A 131 -7.20 6.58 0.99
C CYS A 131 -6.71 7.91 0.45
N THR A 132 -6.86 8.13 -0.85
CA THR A 132 -6.42 9.38 -1.46
C THR A 132 -7.25 9.78 -2.68
N ASP A 133 -7.47 11.08 -2.81
CA ASP A 133 -8.00 11.75 -4.01
C ASP A 133 -6.91 12.45 -4.82
N SER A 134 -5.65 12.00 -4.67
CA SER A 134 -4.39 12.61 -5.13
C SER A 134 -3.91 13.87 -4.41
N HIS A 135 -4.79 14.61 -3.72
CA HIS A 135 -4.41 15.84 -3.02
C HIS A 135 -4.29 15.58 -1.52
N THR A 136 -5.25 14.86 -0.96
CA THR A 136 -5.28 14.47 0.44
C THR A 136 -4.99 12.98 0.56
N TRP A 137 -4.21 12.61 1.57
CA TRP A 137 -3.79 11.24 1.85
C TRP A 137 -4.15 10.92 3.30
N THR A 138 -5.24 10.19 3.49
CA THR A 138 -5.80 9.88 4.82
C THR A 138 -5.47 8.46 5.19
N SER A 139 -4.88 8.24 6.36
CA SER A 139 -4.63 6.89 6.88
C SER A 139 -5.94 6.21 7.28
N ALA A 140 -6.13 4.98 6.84
CA ALA A 140 -7.18 4.11 7.36
C ALA A 140 -6.77 3.60 8.74
N THR A 141 -7.19 4.29 9.80
CA THR A 141 -6.96 3.86 11.18
C THR A 141 -8.00 2.82 11.60
N GLY A 142 -7.64 1.55 11.43
CA GLY A 142 -8.19 0.46 12.23
C GLY A 142 -7.14 0.03 13.23
N ALA A 143 -7.27 0.45 14.49
CA ALA A 143 -6.42 -0.05 15.55
C ALA A 143 -6.74 -1.54 15.78
N VAL A 144 -6.11 -2.43 15.02
CA VAL A 144 -6.04 -3.84 15.39
C VAL A 144 -4.89 -3.95 16.38
N TYR A 145 -5.17 -3.57 17.63
CA TYR A 145 -4.28 -3.84 18.74
C TYR A 145 -4.01 -5.35 18.79
N PRO A 146 -2.74 -5.79 18.91
CA PRO A 146 -2.48 -7.16 19.28
C PRO A 146 -2.98 -7.34 20.72
N SER A 147 -4.17 -7.91 20.88
CA SER A 147 -4.61 -8.41 22.19
C SER A 147 -3.61 -9.48 22.60
N VAL A 148 -2.75 -9.13 23.55
CA VAL A 148 -1.98 -10.07 24.35
C VAL A 148 -2.98 -10.70 25.31
N VAL A 149 -3.31 -11.98 25.07
CA VAL A 149 -3.78 -12.92 26.09
C VAL A 149 -2.97 -14.20 25.91
#